data_AF-A0A4Q3D690-F1
#
_entry.id   AF-A0A4Q3D690-F1
#
_cell.length_a   1.000
_cell.length_b   1.000
_cell.length_c   1.000
_cell.angle_alpha   90.00
_cell.angle_beta   90.00
_cell.angle_gamma   90.00
#
_symmetry.space_group_name_H-M   'P 1'
#
loop_
_entity.id
_entity.type
_entity.pdbx_description
1 polymer ?
#
loop_
_entity_poly.entity_id
_entity_poly.type
_entity_poly.pdbx_seq_one_letter_code
_entity_poly.pdbx_strand_id
1 'polypeptide(L)'
;AGIATGLICAYYPGEYKSAKLMSGAPKIAVKVDEIIVPKEASALGFGLKYSGYLEIPAEGIYSFYLTCDDGGILNIAGREVVNNDGWHGPIEKSGQVALKAGLQPIALDFVEGGGGYTLKLKYSVNGSAITDVPASWLKH
;
A
#
# COMPACT_ATOMS: atom_id res chain seq x y z
N ALA A 1 6.01 -22.72 -7.19
CA ALA A 1 4.84 -22.22 -6.47
C ALA A 1 4.13 -21.23 -7.40
N GLY A 2 2.80 -21.32 -7.53
CA GLY A 2 2.02 -20.47 -8.44
C GLY A 2 1.70 -19.11 -7.83
N ILE A 3 1.36 -18.15 -8.69
CA ILE A 3 0.89 -16.81 -8.30
C ILE A 3 -0.53 -16.94 -7.74
N ALA A 4 -0.78 -16.40 -6.55
CA ALA A 4 -2.07 -16.36 -5.86
C ALA A 4 -2.70 -14.95 -5.89
N THR A 5 -3.99 -14.84 -5.58
CA THR A 5 -4.68 -13.54 -5.50
C THR A 5 -4.45 -12.83 -4.17
N GLY A 6 -4.55 -11.50 -4.17
CA GLY A 6 -4.34 -10.65 -3.00
C GLY A 6 -2.87 -10.36 -2.72
N LEU A 7 -2.60 -9.59 -1.67
CA LEU A 7 -1.26 -9.29 -1.17
C LEU A 7 -1.00 -9.98 0.18
N ILE A 8 0.27 -10.09 0.54
CA ILE A 8 0.66 -10.41 1.92
C ILE A 8 0.82 -9.10 2.70
N CYS A 9 0.08 -8.97 3.80
CA CYS A 9 0.19 -7.86 4.75
C CYS A 9 0.83 -8.35 6.05
N ALA A 10 2.02 -7.85 6.35
CA ALA A 10 2.73 -8.10 7.58
C ALA A 10 2.38 -7.03 8.62
N TYR A 11 1.91 -7.46 9.80
CA TYR A 11 1.46 -6.59 10.88
C TYR A 11 2.51 -6.46 11.99
N TYR A 12 2.81 -5.20 12.36
CA TYR A 12 3.76 -4.81 13.37
C TYR A 12 3.02 -4.01 14.46
N PRO A 13 2.71 -4.59 15.63
CA PRO A 13 2.14 -3.83 16.73
C PRO A 13 3.18 -2.85 17.29
N GLY A 14 2.76 -1.62 17.58
CA GLY A 14 3.62 -0.60 18.15
C GLY A 14 3.45 0.75 17.46
N GLU A 15 3.86 1.81 18.15
CA GLU A 15 3.80 3.17 17.64
C GLU A 15 5.06 3.49 16.84
N TYR A 16 4.86 3.84 15.56
CA TYR A 16 5.94 4.26 14.67
C TYR A 16 5.62 5.66 14.14
N LYS A 17 6.51 6.63 14.40
CA LYS A 17 6.34 8.03 13.95
C LYS A 17 6.32 8.18 12.43
N SER A 18 6.75 7.15 11.70
CA SER A 18 6.81 7.10 10.24
C SER A 18 7.00 5.64 9.79
N ALA A 19 6.54 5.31 8.59
CA ALA A 19 6.73 4.04 7.90
C ALA A 19 8.21 3.67 7.77
N LYS A 20 9.09 4.66 7.50
CA LYS A 20 10.55 4.46 7.44
C LYS A 20 11.16 4.02 8.78
N LEU A 21 10.48 4.28 9.89
CA LEU A 21 10.93 3.91 11.23
C LEU A 21 10.37 2.56 11.71
N MET A 22 9.54 1.90 10.90
CA MET A 22 9.08 0.53 11.20
C MET A 22 10.25 -0.43 11.30
N SER A 23 10.33 -1.15 12.42
CA SER A 23 11.42 -2.06 12.73
C SER A 23 10.91 -3.27 13.53
N GLY A 24 11.77 -4.29 13.67
CA GLY A 24 11.43 -5.56 14.33
C GLY A 24 10.85 -6.59 13.35
N ALA A 25 10.38 -7.70 13.91
CA ALA A 25 9.70 -8.77 13.16
C ALA A 25 8.18 -8.56 13.22
N PRO A 26 7.44 -8.93 12.15
CA PRO A 26 5.99 -8.86 12.19
C PRO A 26 5.42 -9.87 13.20
N LYS A 27 4.34 -9.50 13.87
CA LYS A 27 3.58 -10.39 14.74
C LYS A 27 2.91 -11.50 13.93
N ILE A 28 2.38 -11.16 12.76
CA ILE A 28 1.75 -12.09 11.82
C ILE A 28 1.83 -11.51 10.41
N ALA A 29 1.79 -12.37 9.41
CA ALA A 29 1.52 -12.00 8.04
C ALA A 29 0.22 -12.66 7.59
N VAL A 30 -0.68 -11.87 7.00
CA VAL A 30 -2.00 -12.31 6.55
C VAL A 30 -2.18 -11.98 5.07
N LYS A 31 -2.92 -12.83 4.36
CA LYS A 31 -3.37 -12.50 3.01
C LYS A 31 -4.51 -11.48 3.10
N VAL A 32 -4.45 -10.43 2.29
CA VAL A 32 -5.55 -9.48 2.06
C VAL A 32 -5.94 -9.48 0.58
N ASP A 33 -7.23 -9.47 0.29
CA ASP A 33 -7.74 -9.42 -1.09
C ASP A 33 -7.85 -7.98 -1.64
N GLU A 34 -7.71 -6.98 -0.77
CA GLU A 34 -7.83 -5.55 -1.06
C GLU A 34 -6.80 -4.77 -0.24
N ILE A 35 -6.55 -3.50 -0.60
CA ILE A 35 -5.73 -2.57 0.19
C ILE A 35 -6.57 -2.07 1.37
N ILE A 36 -6.58 -2.85 2.45
CA ILE A 36 -7.33 -2.58 3.68
C ILE A 36 -6.45 -2.83 4.91
N VAL A 37 -6.76 -2.16 6.03
CA VAL A 37 -6.23 -2.53 7.34
C VAL A 37 -6.88 -3.86 7.77
N PRO A 38 -6.11 -4.96 7.93
CA PRO A 38 -6.68 -6.24 8.31
C PRO A 38 -7.14 -6.23 9.77
N LYS A 39 -8.19 -6.98 10.10
CA LYS A 39 -8.77 -7.04 11.47
C LYS A 39 -7.76 -7.49 12.54
N GLU A 40 -6.70 -8.19 12.14
CA GLU A 40 -5.62 -8.64 12.99
C GLU A 40 -4.75 -7.49 13.52
N ALA A 41 -4.75 -6.34 12.82
CA ALA A 41 -4.09 -5.11 13.24
C ALA A 41 -4.92 -4.39 14.32
N SER A 42 -4.95 -4.98 15.51
CA SER A 42 -5.87 -4.60 16.59
C SER A 42 -5.27 -3.67 17.66
N ALA A 43 -4.02 -3.24 17.50
CA ALA A 43 -3.37 -2.33 18.45
C ALA A 43 -3.83 -0.88 18.20
N LEU A 44 -3.67 -0.01 19.21
CA LEU A 44 -3.95 1.43 19.04
C LEU A 44 -3.00 2.05 18.01
N GLY A 45 -1.70 1.81 18.17
CA GLY A 45 -0.69 2.14 17.18
C GLY A 45 -0.14 0.88 16.53
N PHE A 46 0.09 0.94 15.21
CA PHE A 46 0.63 -0.17 14.44
C PHE A 46 1.34 0.27 13.16
N GLY A 47 2.07 -0.66 12.57
CA GLY A 47 2.54 -0.57 11.19
C GLY A 47 2.15 -1.79 10.38
N LEU A 48 1.96 -1.59 9.09
CA LEU A 48 1.62 -2.60 8.09
C LEU A 48 2.62 -2.54 6.93
N LYS A 49 3.06 -3.69 6.46
CA LYS A 49 3.84 -3.82 5.21
C LYS A 49 3.12 -4.76 4.26
N TYR A 50 2.57 -4.21 3.20
CA TYR A 50 1.96 -4.96 2.11
C TYR A 50 3.03 -5.31 1.09
N SER A 51 3.02 -6.54 0.59
CA SER A 51 3.96 -7.02 -0.42
C SER A 51 3.29 -7.98 -1.40
N GLY A 52 3.74 -7.91 -2.66
CA GLY A 52 3.26 -8.75 -3.74
C GLY A 52 3.47 -8.06 -5.09
N TYR A 53 2.50 -8.19 -5.97
CA TYR A 53 2.53 -7.67 -7.33
C TYR A 53 1.20 -7.02 -7.72
N LEU A 54 1.29 -6.03 -8.61
CA LEU A 54 0.19 -5.55 -9.44
C LEU A 54 0.26 -6.25 -10.80
N GLU A 55 -0.82 -6.90 -11.21
CA GLU A 55 -1.00 -7.39 -12.58
C GLU A 55 -1.45 -6.23 -13.48
N ILE A 56 -0.48 -5.57 -14.13
CA ILE A 56 -0.72 -4.43 -14.99
C ILE A 56 -1.23 -4.92 -16.35
N PRO A 57 -2.43 -4.46 -16.82
CA PRO A 57 -3.04 -5.01 -18.03
C PRO A 57 -2.40 -4.50 -19.32
N ALA A 58 -1.83 -3.30 -19.31
CA ALA A 58 -1.23 -2.66 -20.47
C ALA A 58 -0.09 -1.73 -20.07
N GLU A 59 0.88 -1.55 -20.96
CA GLU A 59 1.91 -0.53 -20.79
C GLU A 59 1.31 0.88 -20.75
N GLY A 60 1.82 1.74 -19.87
CA GLY A 60 1.35 3.11 -19.77
C GLY A 60 2.00 3.90 -18.63
N ILE A 61 1.60 5.17 -18.52
CA ILE A 61 1.96 6.02 -17.39
C ILE A 61 0.82 5.93 -16.37
N TYR A 62 1.11 5.31 -15.24
CA TYR A 62 0.17 5.14 -14.14
C TYR A 62 0.42 6.23 -13.10
N SER A 63 -0.64 6.92 -12.71
CA SER A 63 -0.65 7.78 -11.51
C SER A 63 -1.29 6.99 -10.38
N PHE A 64 -0.66 6.96 -9.21
CA PHE A 64 -1.22 6.37 -8.00
C PHE A 64 -1.51 7.48 -6.99
N TYR A 65 -2.62 7.32 -6.27
CA TYR A 65 -3.13 8.27 -5.29
C TYR A 65 -3.31 7.52 -3.98
N LEU A 66 -2.48 7.83 -2.99
CA LEU A 66 -2.50 7.22 -1.67
C LEU A 66 -3.10 8.22 -0.69
N THR A 67 -4.27 7.89 -0.15
CA THR A 67 -4.83 8.58 1.01
C THR A 67 -4.47 7.80 2.26
N CYS A 68 -3.79 8.43 3.20
CA CYS A 68 -3.51 7.83 4.51
C CYS A 68 -3.71 8.81 5.67
N ASP A 69 -4.06 8.22 6.81
CA ASP A 69 -4.10 8.76 8.17
C ASP A 69 -3.73 7.55 9.06
N ASP A 70 -2.54 7.46 9.64
CA ASP A 70 -1.46 8.45 9.63
C ASP A 70 -0.62 8.46 8.34
N GLY A 71 0.42 7.63 8.24
CA GLY A 71 1.48 7.79 7.24
C GLY A 71 1.65 6.57 6.33
N GLY A 72 2.07 6.76 5.08
CA GLY A 72 2.30 5.67 4.15
C GLY A 72 3.26 5.96 3.00
N ILE A 73 3.95 4.91 2.53
CA ILE A 73 4.90 4.97 1.41
C ILE A 73 4.56 3.87 0.42
N LEU A 74 4.32 4.25 -0.83
CA LEU A 74 4.06 3.34 -1.93
C LEU A 74 5.29 3.20 -2.81
N ASN A 75 5.77 1.97 -2.94
CA ASN A 75 6.78 1.57 -3.91
C ASN A 75 6.16 0.68 -4.98
N ILE A 76 6.44 0.97 -6.25
CA ILE A 76 6.02 0.15 -7.39
C ILE A 76 7.20 -0.04 -8.32
N ALA A 77 7.40 -1.29 -8.77
CA ALA A 77 8.53 -1.69 -9.61
C ALA A 77 9.89 -1.25 -9.02
N GLY A 78 10.01 -1.30 -7.69
CA GLY A 78 11.22 -0.94 -6.94
C GLY A 78 11.50 0.57 -6.83
N ARG A 79 10.52 1.44 -7.15
CA ARG A 79 10.65 2.90 -7.07
C ARG A 79 9.65 3.48 -6.06
N GLU A 80 10.08 4.43 -5.24
CA GLU A 80 9.19 5.24 -4.38
C GLU A 80 8.31 6.10 -5.30
N VAL A 81 7.02 5.74 -5.41
CA VAL A 81 6.05 6.45 -6.25
C VAL A 81 5.32 7.51 -5.45
N VAL A 82 4.88 7.16 -4.23
CA VAL A 82 4.21 8.11 -3.34
C VAL A 82 4.86 8.06 -1.97
N ASN A 83 5.24 9.22 -1.47
CA ASN A 83 5.74 9.40 -0.11
C ASN A 83 4.78 10.30 0.67
N ASN A 84 3.89 9.65 1.42
CA ASN A 84 2.95 10.26 2.34
C ASN A 84 3.28 9.89 3.78
N ASP A 85 4.58 9.90 4.12
CA ASP A 85 5.06 9.43 5.41
C ASP A 85 4.92 10.47 6.53
N GLY A 86 4.93 9.99 7.77
CA GLY A 86 4.80 10.77 9.00
C GLY A 86 3.36 10.83 9.52
N TRP A 87 3.21 11.18 10.80
CA TRP A 87 1.89 11.38 11.42
C TRP A 87 1.19 12.62 10.87
N HIS A 88 -0.04 12.43 10.43
CA HIS A 88 -0.92 13.45 9.90
C HIS A 88 -2.33 12.89 9.75
N GLY A 89 -3.34 13.75 9.83
CA GLY A 89 -4.72 13.37 9.47
C GLY A 89 -4.86 12.95 8.01
N PRO A 90 -6.08 12.69 7.50
CA PRO A 90 -6.29 12.10 6.19
C PRO A 90 -5.87 13.06 5.07
N ILE A 91 -4.76 12.73 4.42
CA ILE A 91 -4.19 13.49 3.30
C ILE A 91 -4.00 12.54 2.12
N GLU A 92 -4.35 12.99 0.92
CA GLU A 92 -4.02 12.32 -0.33
C GLU A 92 -2.73 12.89 -0.92
N LYS A 93 -1.79 12.01 -1.30
CA LYS A 93 -0.67 12.33 -2.17
C LYS A 93 -0.65 11.43 -3.38
N SER A 94 0.00 11.89 -4.44
CA SER A 94 0.10 11.13 -5.67
C SER A 94 1.49 11.17 -6.28
N GLY A 95 1.73 10.23 -7.18
CA GLY A 95 2.94 10.15 -7.97
C GLY A 95 2.75 9.24 -9.17
N GLN A 96 3.70 9.31 -10.11
CA GLN A 96 3.58 8.64 -11.40
C GLN A 96 4.73 7.67 -11.64
N VAL A 97 4.43 6.59 -12.34
CA VAL A 97 5.39 5.59 -12.78
C VAL A 97 4.99 5.01 -14.12
N ALA A 98 5.95 4.91 -15.04
CA ALA A 98 5.78 4.16 -16.29
C ALA A 98 5.91 2.67 -16.00
N LEU A 99 4.89 1.89 -16.36
CA LEU A 99 4.83 0.44 -16.12
C LEU A 99 4.60 -0.30 -17.43
N LYS A 100 5.21 -1.48 -17.54
CA LYS A 100 4.91 -2.46 -18.59
C LYS A 100 3.76 -3.36 -18.15
N ALA A 101 3.04 -3.93 -19.12
CA ALA A 101 2.09 -5.00 -18.86
C ALA A 101 2.77 -6.19 -18.15
N GLY A 102 2.00 -6.90 -17.32
CA GLY A 102 2.46 -8.02 -16.51
C GLY A 102 2.65 -7.66 -15.03
N LEU A 103 3.29 -8.56 -14.28
CA LEU A 103 3.46 -8.41 -12.84
C LEU A 103 4.53 -7.35 -12.52
N GLN A 104 4.11 -6.29 -11.84
CA GLN A 104 4.99 -5.25 -11.30
C GLN A 104 5.02 -5.36 -9.77
N PRO A 105 6.18 -5.48 -9.13
CA PRO A 105 6.27 -5.54 -7.67
C PRO A 105 5.60 -4.33 -7.01
N ILE A 106 4.82 -4.56 -5.96
CA ILE A 106 4.26 -3.51 -5.11
C ILE A 106 4.72 -3.75 -3.67
N ALA A 107 5.14 -2.68 -3.01
CA ALA A 107 5.27 -2.62 -1.57
C ALA A 107 4.60 -1.34 -1.07
N LEU A 108 3.72 -1.48 -0.08
CA LEU A 108 3.08 -0.35 0.59
C LEU A 108 3.37 -0.48 2.08
N ASP A 109 4.02 0.51 2.64
CA ASP A 109 4.21 0.60 4.08
C ASP A 109 3.19 1.62 4.62
N PHE A 110 2.55 1.32 5.74
CA PHE A 110 1.55 2.17 6.40
C PHE A 110 1.76 2.15 7.90
N VAL A 111 1.55 3.28 8.57
CA VAL A 111 1.57 3.40 10.03
C VAL A 111 0.34 4.12 10.53
N GLU A 112 -0.15 3.68 11.68
CA GLU A 112 -1.18 4.30 12.50
C GLU A 112 -0.56 4.61 13.87
N GLY A 113 -0.63 5.87 14.30
CA GLY A 113 -0.11 6.38 15.56
C GLY A 113 -1.12 6.35 16.70
N GLY A 114 -2.41 6.25 16.39
CA GLY A 114 -3.50 6.10 17.36
C GLY A 114 -4.69 7.01 17.05
N GLY A 115 -5.90 6.51 17.32
CA GLY A 115 -7.15 7.22 17.04
C GLY A 115 -7.94 6.50 15.95
N GLY A 116 -8.16 7.18 14.82
CA GLY A 116 -8.83 6.62 13.66
C GLY A 116 -7.93 6.72 12.44
N TYR A 117 -8.06 5.76 11.53
CA TYR A 117 -7.21 5.68 10.35
C TYR A 117 -8.00 5.79 9.04
N THR A 118 -7.28 6.13 7.98
CA THR A 118 -7.73 6.01 6.58
C THR A 118 -6.62 5.36 5.79
N LEU A 119 -6.96 4.39 4.94
CA LEU A 119 -6.04 3.83 3.95
C LEU A 119 -6.81 3.58 2.65
N LYS A 120 -6.45 4.29 1.59
CA LYS A 120 -7.04 4.11 0.25
C LYS A 120 -5.98 4.25 -0.81
N LEU A 121 -6.02 3.35 -1.80
CA LEU A 121 -5.15 3.41 -2.96
C LEU A 121 -5.99 3.44 -4.23
N LYS A 122 -5.84 4.52 -5.00
CA LYS A 122 -6.48 4.72 -6.29
C LYS A 122 -5.43 4.85 -7.38
N TYR A 123 -5.87 4.72 -8.63
CA TYR A 123 -5.01 4.93 -9.79
C TYR A 123 -5.74 5.62 -10.94
N SER A 124 -4.96 6.14 -11.87
CA SER A 124 -5.37 6.49 -13.23
C SER A 124 -4.27 6.08 -14.21
N VAL A 125 -4.61 5.88 -15.48
CA VAL A 125 -3.65 5.55 -16.54
C VAL A 125 -3.79 6.53 -17.69
N ASN A 126 -2.69 7.12 -18.13
CA ASN A 126 -2.65 8.08 -19.25
C ASN A 126 -3.70 9.22 -19.11
N GLY A 127 -3.94 9.71 -17.89
CA GLY A 127 -4.90 10.78 -17.62
C GLY A 127 -6.37 10.34 -17.59
N SER A 128 -6.65 9.04 -17.53
CA SER A 128 -8.01 8.53 -17.31
C SER A 128 -8.63 9.05 -16.01
N ALA A 129 -9.93 8.82 -15.82
CA ALA A 129 -10.56 9.02 -14.53
C ALA A 129 -9.83 8.24 -13.41
N ILE A 130 -9.81 8.83 -12.21
CA ILE A 130 -9.27 8.19 -11.01
C ILE A 130 -10.28 7.16 -10.51
N THR A 131 -9.83 5.93 -10.31
CA THR A 131 -10.66 4.82 -9.80
C THR A 131 -9.88 3.99 -8.78
N ASP A 132 -10.56 3.15 -8.01
CA ASP A 132 -9.92 2.23 -7.06
C ASP A 132 -9.06 1.20 -7.79
N VAL A 133 -7.93 0.81 -7.17
CA VAL A 133 -7.11 -0.29 -7.69
C VAL A 133 -7.93 -1.58 -7.64
N PRO A 134 -8.10 -2.31 -8.77
CA PRO A 134 -8.93 -3.50 -8.79
C PRO A 134 -8.30 -4.61 -7.93
N ALA A 135 -9.10 -5.25 -7.08
CA ALA A 135 -8.66 -6.42 -6.30
C ALA A 135 -8.09 -7.53 -7.20
N SER A 136 -8.60 -7.66 -8.43
CA SER A 136 -8.11 -8.62 -9.42
C SER A 136 -6.66 -8.40 -9.84
N TRP A 137 -6.12 -7.18 -9.67
CA TRP A 137 -4.71 -6.87 -9.96
C TRP A 137 -3.76 -7.32 -8.84
N LEU A 138 -4.25 -7.53 -7.63
CA LEU A 138 -3.40 -7.85 -6.48
C LEU A 138 -2.99 -9.32 -6.51
N LYS A 139 -1.68 -9.60 -6.49
CA LYS A 139 -1.13 -10.96 -6.49
C LYS A 139 0.02 -11.13 -5.49
N HIS A 140 0.28 -12.36 -5.04
CA HIS A 140 1.47 -12.74 -4.26
C HIS A 140 1.96 -14.15 -4.58
#